data_AF-A0A7W5E3E5-F1
#
_entry.id   AF-A0A7W5E3E5-F1
#
_cell.length_a   1.000
_cell.length_b   1.000
_cell.length_c   1.000
_cell.angle_alpha   90.00
_cell.angle_beta   90.00
_cell.angle_gamma   90.00
#
_symmetry.space_group_name_H-M   'P 1'
#
loop_
_entity.id
_entity.type
_entity.pdbx_description
1 polymer ?
#
loop_
_entity_poly.entity_id
_entity_poly.type
_entity_poly.pdbx_seq_one_letter_code
_entity_poly.pdbx_strand_id
1 'polypeptide(L)'
;MHHLRIALAACLTFVYLISSDDVTAADPVRLDGTSHLNRLTRAWVQTAQEVNYHLKVTNEESGSGAGFKHFALGHLDIIKSSRPIRDRERTACQNAGIQTIEVPMARFPSGVEKLRFVVNRESLRREEVREFLRYCLSDHAQELAAVDAVPLSELELNDARLIITMAIQNNATEQPPTNEGASQ
;
A
#
# COMPACT_ATOMS: atom_id res chain seq x y z
N MET A 1 -40.57 -18.23 -63.78
CA MET A 1 -40.33 -16.85 -64.23
C MET A 1 -39.96 -16.00 -63.03
N HIS A 2 -38.74 -15.47 -63.06
CA HIS A 2 -38.21 -14.29 -62.37
C HIS A 2 -38.10 -14.28 -60.82
N HIS A 3 -36.89 -14.63 -60.40
CA HIS A 3 -36.05 -14.06 -59.34
C HIS A 3 -36.52 -12.73 -58.71
N LEU A 4 -36.46 -12.65 -57.38
CA LEU A 4 -35.95 -11.43 -56.72
C LEU A 4 -35.23 -11.78 -55.42
N ARG A 5 -33.91 -11.64 -55.49
CA ARG A 5 -32.94 -11.70 -54.40
C ARG A 5 -33.03 -10.36 -53.65
N ILE A 6 -33.29 -10.35 -52.35
CA ILE A 6 -32.97 -9.17 -51.53
C ILE A 6 -32.25 -9.62 -50.27
N ALA A 7 -30.95 -9.35 -50.33
CA ALA A 7 -30.03 -9.03 -49.25
C ALA A 7 -30.08 -9.90 -47.99
N LEU A 8 -29.18 -10.88 -48.01
CA LEU A 8 -28.27 -11.19 -46.91
C LEU A 8 -27.63 -9.89 -46.38
N ALA A 9 -28.39 -9.08 -45.64
CA ALA A 9 -27.81 -8.03 -44.81
C ALA A 9 -27.17 -8.77 -43.65
N ALA A 10 -25.86 -8.93 -43.76
CA ALA A 10 -24.99 -9.35 -42.68
C ALA A 10 -25.34 -8.53 -41.43
N CYS A 11 -26.18 -9.10 -40.57
CA CYS A 11 -26.18 -8.77 -39.16
C CYS A 11 -24.90 -9.39 -38.59
N LEU A 12 -23.79 -8.81 -39.02
CA LEU A 12 -22.55 -8.65 -38.27
C LEU A 12 -22.87 -7.75 -37.06
N THR A 13 -23.89 -8.12 -36.28
CA THR A 13 -24.02 -7.68 -34.91
C THR A 13 -22.95 -8.44 -34.17
N PHE A 14 -21.74 -7.89 -34.29
CA PHE A 14 -20.72 -7.87 -33.27
C PHE A 14 -21.42 -7.72 -31.93
N VAL A 15 -21.78 -8.85 -31.33
CA VAL A 15 -22.10 -8.93 -29.91
C VAL A 15 -20.77 -8.58 -29.26
N TYR A 16 -20.58 -7.29 -29.02
CA TYR A 16 -19.53 -6.83 -28.14
C TYR A 16 -19.80 -7.51 -26.82
N LEU A 17 -18.96 -8.49 -26.47
CA LEU A 17 -18.92 -9.05 -25.14
C LEU A 17 -18.61 -7.85 -24.24
N ILE A 18 -19.66 -7.27 -23.64
CA ILE A 18 -19.50 -6.31 -22.57
C ILE A 18 -19.05 -7.18 -21.40
N SER A 19 -17.74 -7.38 -21.27
CA SER A 19 -17.16 -7.85 -20.02
C SER A 19 -17.65 -6.87 -18.96
N SER A 20 -18.56 -7.33 -18.12
CA SER A 20 -18.92 -6.60 -16.92
C SER A 20 -17.73 -6.77 -16.01
N ASP A 21 -16.78 -5.84 -16.07
CA ASP A 21 -15.81 -5.69 -15.00
C ASP A 21 -16.64 -5.34 -13.76
N ASP A 22 -16.91 -6.34 -12.92
CA ASP A 22 -17.42 -6.11 -11.58
C ASP A 22 -16.45 -5.12 -10.94
N VAL A 23 -16.93 -3.90 -10.67
CA VAL A 23 -16.17 -2.90 -9.93
C VAL A 23 -16.14 -3.39 -8.49
N THR A 24 -15.26 -4.36 -8.21
CA THR A 24 -14.99 -4.81 -6.84
C THR A 24 -14.38 -3.64 -6.11
N ALA A 25 -15.06 -3.15 -5.09
CA ALA A 25 -14.51 -2.11 -4.22
C ALA A 25 -13.14 -2.59 -3.70
N ALA A 26 -12.12 -1.76 -3.85
CA ALA A 26 -10.77 -2.10 -3.42
C ALA A 26 -10.72 -2.43 -1.93
N ASP A 27 -10.01 -3.48 -1.57
CA ASP A 27 -9.75 -3.84 -0.18
C ASP A 27 -9.07 -2.67 0.55
N PRO A 28 -9.43 -2.37 1.81
CA PRO A 28 -8.80 -1.31 2.57
C PRO A 28 -7.33 -1.65 2.87
N VAL A 29 -6.50 -0.62 3.01
CA VAL A 29 -5.14 -0.74 3.55
C VAL A 29 -5.22 -1.07 5.02
N ARG A 30 -4.59 -2.18 5.42
CA ARG A 30 -4.65 -2.72 6.80
C ARG A 30 -3.45 -2.23 7.61
N LEU A 31 -3.69 -1.22 8.46
CA LEU A 31 -2.70 -0.57 9.32
C LEU A 31 -2.96 -0.91 10.80
N ASP A 32 -1.92 -1.29 11.54
CA ASP A 32 -1.98 -1.53 12.99
C ASP A 32 -0.62 -1.14 13.63
N GLY A 33 -0.52 -1.16 14.95
CA GLY A 33 0.74 -1.04 15.68
C GLY A 33 0.69 -0.02 16.80
N THR A 34 1.77 0.75 16.99
CA THR A 34 1.89 1.69 18.10
C THR A 34 0.73 2.69 18.18
N SER A 35 0.26 2.96 19.41
CA SER A 35 -0.67 4.04 19.73
C SER A 35 0.03 5.39 19.93
N HIS A 36 1.35 5.40 20.07
CA HIS A 36 2.10 6.66 20.04
C HIS A 36 1.96 7.36 18.69
N LEU A 37 1.79 8.68 18.72
CA LEU A 37 1.45 9.50 17.54
C LEU A 37 0.16 9.03 16.85
N ASN A 38 -0.81 8.52 17.61
CA ASN A 38 -2.11 8.15 17.07
C ASN A 38 -2.88 9.32 16.48
N ARG A 39 -2.81 10.51 17.08
CA ARG A 39 -3.41 11.73 16.52
C ARG A 39 -2.87 12.03 15.13
N LEU A 40 -1.54 12.05 14.95
CA LEU A 40 -0.91 12.18 13.64
C LEU A 40 -1.38 11.10 12.66
N THR A 41 -1.29 9.83 13.04
CA THR A 41 -1.62 8.73 12.11
C THR A 41 -3.10 8.68 11.75
N ARG A 42 -4.00 9.07 12.65
CA ARG A 42 -5.43 9.26 12.34
C ARG A 42 -5.65 10.46 11.42
N ALA A 43 -4.94 11.57 11.63
CA ALA A 43 -5.02 12.73 10.76
C ALA A 43 -4.54 12.41 9.33
N TRP A 44 -3.45 11.64 9.20
CA TRP A 44 -3.00 11.15 7.90
C TRP A 44 -4.03 10.24 7.23
N VAL A 45 -4.59 9.27 7.97
CA VAL A 45 -5.64 8.38 7.44
C VAL A 45 -6.85 9.18 6.97
N GLN A 46 -7.37 10.07 7.81
CA GLN A 46 -8.52 10.89 7.47
C GLN A 46 -8.26 11.73 6.21
N THR A 47 -7.16 12.49 6.21
CA THR A 47 -6.87 13.43 5.12
C THR A 47 -6.50 12.70 3.82
N ALA A 48 -5.82 11.54 3.89
CA ALA A 48 -5.57 10.72 2.71
C ALA A 48 -6.88 10.27 2.04
N GLN A 49 -7.88 9.90 2.85
CA GLN A 49 -9.20 9.49 2.36
C GLN A 49 -10.06 10.68 1.89
N GLU A 50 -9.83 11.88 2.42
CA GLU A 50 -10.45 13.12 1.91
C GLU A 50 -9.89 13.51 0.54
N VAL A 51 -8.56 13.39 0.36
CA VAL A 51 -7.88 13.66 -0.91
C VAL A 51 -8.17 12.59 -1.96
N ASN A 52 -8.29 11.33 -1.55
CA ASN A 52 -8.65 10.21 -2.42
C ASN A 52 -9.82 9.40 -1.82
N TYR A 53 -11.04 9.67 -2.29
CA TYR A 53 -12.26 9.06 -1.76
C TYR A 53 -12.37 7.54 -1.98
N HIS A 54 -11.62 7.00 -2.95
CA HIS A 54 -11.51 5.55 -3.21
C HIS A 54 -10.55 4.86 -2.24
N LEU A 55 -9.62 5.61 -1.62
CA LEU A 55 -8.74 5.06 -0.61
C LEU A 55 -9.54 4.78 0.67
N LYS A 56 -9.34 3.59 1.24
CA LYS A 56 -9.84 3.21 2.56
C LYS A 56 -8.68 2.63 3.36
N VAL A 57 -8.54 3.05 4.61
CA VAL A 57 -7.50 2.57 5.51
C VAL A 57 -8.14 2.19 6.84
N THR A 58 -7.95 0.95 7.28
CA THR A 58 -8.27 0.54 8.65
C THR A 58 -7.06 0.83 9.52
N ASN A 59 -7.25 1.48 10.68
CA ASN A 59 -6.15 1.91 11.54
C ASN A 59 -6.37 1.44 12.98
N GLU A 60 -5.72 0.35 13.34
CA GLU A 60 -5.72 -0.21 14.68
C GLU A 60 -4.51 0.27 15.52
N GLU A 61 -4.60 0.10 16.84
CA GLU A 61 -3.61 0.58 17.82
C GLU A 61 -3.23 -0.51 18.83
N SER A 62 -2.90 -1.72 18.36
CA SER A 62 -2.58 -2.88 19.22
C SER A 62 -1.22 -2.79 19.95
N GLY A 63 -0.38 -1.83 19.59
CA GLY A 63 1.03 -1.71 20.01
C GLY A 63 1.98 -2.47 19.09
N SER A 64 3.22 -1.99 18.91
CA SER A 64 4.16 -2.56 17.92
C SER A 64 4.33 -4.08 18.05
N GLY A 65 4.44 -4.60 19.27
CA GLY A 65 4.67 -6.04 19.49
C GLY A 65 3.49 -6.92 19.09
N ALA A 66 2.25 -6.48 19.31
CA ALA A 66 1.06 -7.19 18.85
C ALA A 66 0.88 -7.02 17.33
N GLY A 67 1.11 -5.80 16.82
CA GLY A 67 1.14 -5.52 15.38
C GLY A 67 2.11 -6.43 14.62
N PHE A 68 3.32 -6.65 15.12
CA PHE A 68 4.26 -7.61 14.51
C PHE A 68 3.75 -9.06 14.50
N LYS A 69 2.98 -9.48 15.50
CA LYS A 69 2.36 -10.81 15.50
C LYS A 69 1.27 -10.90 14.43
N HIS A 70 0.37 -9.92 14.36
CA HIS A 70 -0.67 -9.87 13.32
C HIS A 70 -0.08 -9.80 11.91
N PHE A 71 0.99 -9.02 11.76
CA PHE A 71 1.69 -8.88 10.50
C PHE A 71 2.38 -10.17 10.08
N ALA A 72 3.04 -10.89 11.01
CA ALA A 72 3.61 -12.22 10.72
C ALA A 72 2.55 -13.29 10.39
N LEU A 73 1.26 -13.04 10.63
CA LEU A 73 0.15 -13.87 10.19
C LEU A 73 -0.39 -13.47 8.79
N GLY A 74 0.18 -12.43 8.16
CA GLY A 74 -0.26 -11.92 6.86
C GLY A 74 -1.54 -11.07 6.91
N HIS A 75 -1.96 -10.63 8.10
CA HIS A 75 -3.22 -9.90 8.26
C HIS A 75 -3.12 -8.39 7.98
N LEU A 76 -1.91 -7.87 7.83
CA LEU A 76 -1.63 -6.43 7.78
C LEU A 76 -0.76 -6.08 6.58
N ASP A 77 -1.01 -4.90 6.00
CA ASP A 77 -0.16 -4.32 4.96
C ASP A 77 0.99 -3.52 5.58
N ILE A 78 0.71 -2.83 6.68
CA ILE A 78 1.62 -1.88 7.30
C ILE A 78 1.52 -1.98 8.83
N ILE A 79 2.68 -1.96 9.50
CA ILE A 79 2.77 -1.74 10.94
C ILE A 79 3.34 -0.35 11.22
N LYS A 80 2.68 0.41 12.08
CA LYS A 80 3.25 1.59 12.76
C LYS A 80 4.13 1.13 13.91
N SER A 81 5.39 1.54 13.95
CA SER A 81 6.30 1.19 15.04
C SER A 81 7.03 2.40 15.59
N SER A 82 7.06 2.52 16.92
CA SER A 82 7.85 3.54 17.64
C SER A 82 9.35 3.21 17.72
N ARG A 83 9.73 2.00 17.32
CA ARG A 83 11.10 1.48 17.38
C ARG A 83 11.45 0.65 16.15
N PRO A 84 12.75 0.37 15.91
CA PRO A 84 13.15 -0.60 14.92
C PRO A 84 12.52 -1.98 15.15
N ILE A 85 12.26 -2.70 14.05
CA ILE A 85 11.91 -4.13 14.11
C ILE A 85 13.04 -4.91 14.80
N ARG A 86 12.69 -5.79 15.73
CA ARG A 86 13.67 -6.65 16.43
C ARG A 86 13.99 -7.87 15.59
N ASP A 87 15.16 -8.47 15.81
CA ASP A 87 15.59 -9.67 15.08
C ASP A 87 14.56 -10.81 15.15
N ARG A 88 14.03 -11.08 16.35
CA ARG A 88 12.97 -12.09 16.52
C ARG A 88 11.70 -11.82 15.71
N GLU A 89 11.35 -10.55 15.52
CA GLU A 89 10.16 -10.13 14.75
C GLU A 89 10.45 -10.24 13.25
N ARG A 90 11.67 -9.86 12.84
CA ARG A 90 12.15 -10.05 11.47
C ARG A 90 12.16 -11.52 11.09
N THR A 91 12.71 -12.40 11.94
CA THR A 91 12.72 -13.85 11.73
C THR A 91 11.30 -14.41 11.65
N ALA A 92 10.38 -13.95 12.49
CA ALA A 92 8.99 -14.38 12.41
C ALA A 92 8.33 -14.00 11.06
N CYS A 93 8.56 -12.78 10.57
CA CYS A 93 8.06 -12.35 9.26
C CYS A 93 8.69 -13.18 8.13
N GLN A 94 10.00 -13.40 8.18
CA GLN A 94 10.72 -14.21 7.18
C GLN A 94 10.22 -15.65 7.13
N ASN A 95 10.00 -16.28 8.29
CA ASN A 95 9.45 -17.63 8.38
C ASN A 95 8.02 -17.71 7.83
N ALA A 96 7.28 -16.61 7.87
CA ALA A 96 5.96 -16.48 7.25
C ALA A 96 6.01 -16.09 5.76
N GLY A 97 7.20 -15.99 5.16
CA GLY A 97 7.37 -15.55 3.77
C GLY A 97 7.21 -14.04 3.55
N ILE A 98 7.11 -13.25 4.62
CA ILE A 98 6.85 -11.81 4.56
C ILE A 98 8.17 -11.06 4.52
N GLN A 99 8.41 -10.40 3.39
CA GLN A 99 9.54 -9.51 3.20
C GLN A 99 9.17 -8.11 3.69
N THR A 100 9.91 -7.61 4.69
CA THR A 100 9.59 -6.34 5.36
C THR A 100 10.41 -5.18 4.82
N ILE A 101 9.78 -4.01 4.71
CA ILE A 101 10.44 -2.76 4.32
C ILE A 101 10.19 -1.74 5.41
N GLU A 102 11.25 -1.20 5.99
CA GLU A 102 11.15 -0.26 7.11
C GLU A 102 11.45 1.16 6.63
N VAL A 103 10.50 2.07 6.87
CA VAL A 103 10.52 3.43 6.34
C VAL A 103 10.26 4.41 7.47
N PRO A 104 11.14 5.41 7.71
CA PRO A 104 10.84 6.48 8.66
C PRO A 104 9.73 7.39 8.10
N MET A 105 8.78 7.78 8.95
CA MET A 105 7.61 8.58 8.54
C MET A 105 7.56 9.95 9.23
N ALA A 106 7.97 10.01 10.49
CA ALA A 106 8.06 11.22 11.30
C ALA A 106 9.02 10.97 12.47
N ARG A 107 9.44 12.05 13.15
CA ARG A 107 10.19 11.98 14.40
C ARG A 107 9.26 12.24 15.59
N PHE A 108 9.54 11.56 16.69
CA PHE A 108 8.90 11.86 17.96
C PHE A 108 9.33 13.26 18.45
N PRO A 109 8.57 13.88 19.38
CA PRO A 109 8.93 15.18 19.96
C PRO A 109 10.34 15.22 20.58
N SER A 110 10.87 14.08 21.02
CA SER A 110 12.25 13.97 21.52
C SER A 110 13.30 14.23 20.43
N GLY A 111 12.93 14.14 19.15
CA GLY A 111 13.83 14.30 17.99
C GLY A 111 14.76 13.12 17.73
N VAL A 112 14.90 12.19 18.69
CA VAL A 112 15.79 11.02 18.60
C VAL A 112 15.08 9.82 17.99
N GLU A 113 13.86 9.57 18.43
CA GLU A 113 13.09 8.42 17.98
C GLU A 113 12.26 8.76 16.73
N LYS A 114 11.99 7.74 15.92
CA LYS A 114 11.22 7.87 14.68
C LYS A 114 10.00 6.97 14.72
N LEU A 115 8.86 7.51 14.29
CA LEU A 115 7.76 6.68 13.83
C LEU A 115 8.19 6.04 12.52
N ARG A 116 8.09 4.72 12.45
CA ARG A 116 8.44 3.94 11.27
C ARG A 116 7.23 3.17 10.81
N PHE A 117 7.05 3.09 9.50
CA PHE A 117 6.14 2.12 8.91
C PHE A 117 6.97 0.92 8.47
N VAL A 118 6.59 -0.26 8.96
CA VAL A 118 7.08 -1.54 8.46
C VAL A 118 6.05 -2.08 7.49
N VAL A 119 6.40 -2.10 6.21
CA VAL A 119 5.51 -2.41 5.09
C VAL A 119 5.76 -3.84 4.62
N ASN A 120 4.70 -4.59 4.34
CA ASN A 120 4.81 -5.86 3.65
C ASN A 120 5.15 -5.55 2.18
N ARG A 121 6.30 -6.05 1.70
CA ARG A 121 6.75 -5.82 0.33
C ARG A 121 5.70 -6.26 -0.68
N GLU A 122 5.02 -7.38 -0.47
CA GLU A 122 3.98 -7.84 -1.38
C GLU A 122 2.80 -6.86 -1.48
N SER A 123 2.43 -6.23 -0.37
CA SER A 123 1.36 -5.23 -0.32
C SER A 123 1.65 -4.00 -1.20
N LEU A 124 2.90 -3.70 -1.54
CA LEU A 124 3.24 -2.64 -2.48
C LEU A 124 2.77 -2.91 -3.92
N ARG A 125 2.28 -4.11 -4.24
CA ARG A 125 1.60 -4.40 -5.52
C ARG A 125 0.24 -3.72 -5.62
N ARG A 126 -0.41 -3.46 -4.49
CA ARG A 126 -1.71 -2.79 -4.39
C ARG A 126 -1.54 -1.27 -4.51
N GLU A 127 -2.37 -0.65 -5.33
CA GLU A 127 -2.29 0.79 -5.58
C GLU A 127 -2.68 1.59 -4.32
N GLU A 128 -3.65 1.11 -3.56
CA GLU A 128 -4.14 1.75 -2.34
C GLU A 128 -3.03 1.90 -1.29
N VAL A 129 -2.16 0.88 -1.20
CA VAL A 129 -1.00 0.88 -0.29
C VAL A 129 0.04 1.89 -0.75
N ARG A 130 0.33 1.94 -2.06
CA ARG A 130 1.27 2.92 -2.63
C ARG A 130 0.77 4.35 -2.44
N GLU A 131 -0.51 4.58 -2.72
CA GLU A 131 -1.15 5.89 -2.58
C GLU A 131 -1.16 6.38 -1.13
N PHE A 132 -1.46 5.50 -0.18
CA PHE A 132 -1.41 5.86 1.24
C PHE A 132 0.02 6.21 1.70
N LEU A 133 1.02 5.44 1.28
CA LEU A 133 2.43 5.71 1.60
C LEU A 133 2.91 7.01 0.94
N ARG A 134 2.54 7.24 -0.32
CA ARG A 134 2.85 8.48 -1.06
C ARG A 134 2.24 9.69 -0.36
N TYR A 135 0.99 9.58 0.10
CA TYR A 135 0.36 10.62 0.89
C TYR A 135 1.13 10.87 2.20
N CYS A 136 1.43 9.84 2.99
CA CYS A 136 2.14 10.01 4.27
C CYS A 136 3.54 10.65 4.11
N LEU A 137 4.18 10.47 2.96
CA LEU A 137 5.48 11.07 2.61
C LEU A 137 5.35 12.36 1.78
N SER A 138 4.16 12.92 1.64
CA SER A 138 3.93 14.21 0.98
C SER A 138 4.26 15.38 1.89
N ASP A 139 4.55 16.54 1.30
CA ASP A 139 4.85 17.75 2.07
C ASP A 139 3.65 18.14 2.94
N HIS A 140 2.43 17.98 2.44
CA HIS A 140 1.21 18.22 3.21
C HIS A 140 1.07 17.31 4.44
N ALA A 141 1.42 16.02 4.31
CA ALA A 141 1.45 15.12 5.46
C ALA A 141 2.54 15.52 6.47
N GLN A 142 3.67 16.05 6.01
CA GLN A 142 4.72 16.57 6.88
C GLN A 142 4.29 17.86 7.61
N GLU A 143 3.49 18.72 6.97
CA GLU A 143 2.86 19.88 7.63
C GLU A 143 1.94 19.44 8.77
N LEU A 144 1.10 18.42 8.53
CA LEU A 144 0.25 17.83 9.58
C LEU A 144 1.09 17.24 10.73
N ALA A 145 2.24 16.65 10.43
CA ALA A 145 3.14 16.12 11.45
C ALA A 145 3.66 17.20 12.39
N ALA A 146 3.80 18.44 11.94
CA ALA A 146 4.29 19.54 12.77
C ALA A 146 3.32 19.94 13.91
N VAL A 147 2.09 19.44 13.91
CA VAL A 147 1.10 19.73 14.97
C VAL A 147 1.45 19.02 16.28
N ASP A 148 1.90 17.77 16.24
CA ASP A 148 2.17 16.99 17.45
C ASP A 148 3.33 15.97 17.36
N ALA A 149 4.09 16.06 16.28
CA ALA A 149 5.34 15.35 16.05
C ALA A 149 6.39 16.31 15.47
N VAL A 150 7.55 15.78 15.08
CA VAL A 150 8.54 16.54 14.32
C VAL A 150 8.61 15.98 12.90
N PRO A 151 8.46 16.80 11.85
CA PRO A 151 8.61 16.34 10.48
C PRO A 151 9.99 15.73 10.21
N LEU A 152 10.06 14.86 9.22
CA LEU A 152 11.34 14.41 8.70
C LEU A 152 12.11 15.61 8.15
N SER A 153 13.43 15.61 8.32
CA SER A 153 14.28 16.53 7.54
C SER A 153 14.16 16.21 6.05
N GLU A 154 14.50 17.17 5.19
CA GLU A 154 14.46 16.99 3.74
C GLU A 154 15.25 15.75 3.28
N LEU A 155 16.43 15.53 3.87
CA LEU A 155 17.25 14.35 3.59
C LEU A 155 16.52 13.05 3.99
N GLU A 156 15.98 12.99 5.20
CA GLU A 156 15.25 11.80 5.68
C GLU A 156 13.99 11.52 4.87
N LEU A 157 13.29 12.57 4.42
CA LEU A 157 12.10 12.46 3.59
C LEU A 157 12.44 11.94 2.20
N ASN A 158 13.53 12.44 1.60
CA ASN A 158 14.02 11.96 0.32
C ASN A 158 14.50 10.51 0.40
N ASP A 159 15.21 10.14 1.47
CA ASP A 159 15.60 8.74 1.73
C ASP A 159 14.37 7.84 1.89
N ALA A 160 13.35 8.27 2.64
CA ALA A 160 12.11 7.52 2.82
C ALA A 160 11.38 7.29 1.48
N ARG A 161 11.27 8.33 0.65
CA ARG A 161 10.68 8.25 -0.70
C ARG A 161 11.48 7.30 -1.59
N LEU A 162 12.82 7.33 -1.52
CA LEU A 162 13.70 6.45 -2.28
C LEU A 162 13.53 4.97 -1.87
N ILE A 163 13.45 4.68 -0.56
CA ILE A 163 13.21 3.32 -0.06
C ILE A 163 11.95 2.71 -0.68
N ILE A 164 10.84 3.46 -0.68
CA ILE A 164 9.57 3.01 -1.27
C ILE A 164 9.69 2.86 -2.78
N THR A 165 10.31 3.82 -3.47
CA THR A 165 10.47 3.79 -4.93
C THR A 165 11.26 2.56 -5.38
N MET A 166 12.39 2.29 -4.73
CA MET A 166 13.22 1.11 -5.03
C MET A 166 12.47 -0.19 -4.73
N ALA A 167 11.70 -0.22 -3.63
CA ALA A 167 10.89 -1.38 -3.28
C ALA A 167 9.83 -1.72 -4.32
N ILE A 168 9.16 -0.70 -4.87
CA ILE A 168 8.15 -0.86 -5.93
C ILE A 168 8.82 -1.36 -7.21
N GLN A 169 9.98 -0.81 -7.58
CA GLN A 169 10.73 -1.23 -8.77
C GLN A 169 11.16 -2.70 -8.68
N ASN A 170 11.71 -3.13 -7.54
CA ASN A 170 12.13 -4.52 -7.35
C ASN A 170 10.96 -5.51 -7.44
N ASN A 171 9.78 -5.12 -6.97
CA ASN A 171 8.56 -5.95 -7.13
C ASN A 171 8.13 -6.13 -8.58
N ALA A 172 8.36 -5.13 -9.44
CA ALA A 172 8.01 -5.20 -10.86
C ALA A 172 8.95 -6.14 -11.62
N THR A 173 10.22 -6.23 -11.21
CA THR A 173 11.23 -7.11 -11.86
C THR A 173 11.12 -8.58 -11.46
N GLU A 174 10.43 -8.91 -10.37
CA GLU A 174 10.22 -10.28 -9.89
C GLU A 174 8.92 -10.94 -10.41
N GLN A 175 8.24 -10.34 -11.41
CA GLN A 175 7.05 -10.97 -11.98
C GLN A 175 7.40 -12.36 -12.56
N PRO A 176 6.63 -13.42 -12.23
CA PRO A 176 6.86 -14.74 -12.81
C PRO A 176 6.75 -14.66 -14.33
N PRO A 177 7.53 -15.44 -15.10
CA PRO A 177 7.47 -15.40 -16.55
C PRO A 177 6.04 -15.60 -17.01
N THR A 178 5.52 -14.65 -17.80
CA THR A 178 4.27 -14.81 -18.53
C THR A 178 4.36 -16.10 -19.32
N ASN A 179 3.50 -17.07 -19.00
CA ASN A 179 3.42 -18.33 -19.72
C ASN A 179 2.74 -18.11 -21.09
N GLU A 180 3.33 -17.27 -21.92
CA GLU A 180 3.06 -17.16 -23.35
C GLU A 180 4.02 -18.13 -24.05
N GLY A 181 3.64 -19.40 -24.18
CA GLY A 181 4.45 -20.34 -24.95
C GLY A 181 4.31 -21.83 -24.66
N ALA A 182 3.18 -22.32 -24.14
CA ALA A 182 2.90 -23.76 -24.08
C ALA A 182 1.64 -24.10 -24.88
N SER A 183 1.69 -23.84 -26.18
CA SER A 183 0.77 -24.43 -27.18
C SER A 183 1.42 -24.34 -28.56
N GLN A 184 2.40 -25.22 -28.80
CA GLN A 184 2.73 -25.78 -30.12
C GLN A 184 3.17 -27.23 -29.93
#